data_AF-A0A7S2GAF3-F1
#
_entry.id   AF-A0A7S2GAF3-F1
#
_cell.length_a   1.000
_cell.length_b   1.000
_cell.length_c   1.000
_cell.angle_alpha   90.00
_cell.angle_beta   90.00
_cell.angle_gamma   90.00
#
_symmetry.space_group_name_H-M   'P 1'
#
loop_
_entity.id
_entity.type
_entity.pdbx_description
1 polymer ?
#
loop_
_entity_poly.entity_id
_entity_poly.type
_entity_poly.pdbx_seq_one_letter_code
_entity_poly.pdbx_strand_id
1 'polypeptide(L)'
;GSAELTASFLRDAQELGWQSEGPLPAGARVELTFAVRQSNLDKLEQAFHEVSDPEHPSYGRHLSFEQVNALTAPRSEDIAVVNAALRELDATSVRRTPNGDFVLAEVPAAAAERAFGGRFLRLRHEC
;
A
#
# COMPACT_ATOMS: atom_id res chain seq x y z
N GLY A 1 6.16 25.18 7.62
CA GLY A 1 7.34 24.26 7.63
C GLY A 1 6.97 22.89 8.16
N SER A 2 7.83 21.86 8.02
CA SER A 2 7.53 20.48 8.48
C SER A 2 7.09 20.41 9.96
N ALA A 3 7.69 21.22 10.83
CA ALA A 3 7.32 21.28 12.25
C ALA A 3 5.90 21.82 12.51
N GLU A 4 5.43 22.80 11.72
CA GLU A 4 4.08 23.35 11.85
C GLU A 4 3.01 22.35 11.42
N LEU A 5 3.29 21.57 10.37
CA LEU A 5 2.40 20.50 9.91
C LEU A 5 2.26 19.41 10.98
N THR A 6 3.37 18.98 11.59
CA THR A 6 3.32 18.03 12.70
C THR A 6 2.55 18.60 13.89
N ALA A 7 2.77 19.87 14.24
CA ALA A 7 2.04 20.51 15.34
C ALA A 7 0.52 20.63 15.06
N SER A 8 0.13 20.92 13.81
CA SER A 8 -1.28 20.95 13.42
C SER A 8 -1.91 19.57 13.52
N PHE A 9 -1.27 18.56 12.92
CA PHE A 9 -1.73 17.18 12.98
C PHE A 9 -1.93 16.70 14.42
N LEU A 10 -1.00 17.01 15.32
CA LEU A 10 -1.10 16.58 16.72
C LEU A 10 -2.22 17.28 17.49
N ARG A 11 -2.55 18.54 17.16
CA ARG A 11 -3.73 19.22 17.75
C ARG A 11 -5.02 18.56 17.28
N ASP A 12 -5.15 18.34 15.97
CA ASP A 12 -6.34 17.71 15.40
C ASP A 12 -6.53 16.28 15.97
N ALA A 13 -5.44 15.53 16.12
CA ALA A 13 -5.46 14.21 16.74
C ALA A 13 -5.92 14.26 18.21
N GLN A 14 -5.44 15.24 18.99
CA GLN A 14 -5.83 15.42 20.38
C GLN A 14 -7.32 15.76 20.53
N GLU A 15 -7.87 16.61 19.66
CA GLU A 15 -9.32 16.91 19.64
C GLU A 15 -10.17 15.66 19.35
N LEU A 16 -9.61 14.70 18.61
CA LEU A 16 -10.23 13.40 18.30
C LEU A 16 -9.92 12.32 19.35
N GLY A 17 -9.38 12.67 20.52
CA GLY A 17 -9.09 11.71 21.60
C GLY A 17 -7.80 10.91 21.44
N TRP A 18 -6.92 11.29 20.51
CA TRP A 18 -5.61 10.65 20.34
C TRP A 18 -4.48 11.46 20.99
N GLN A 19 -3.68 10.79 21.81
CA GLN A 19 -2.51 11.38 22.45
C GLN A 19 -1.21 10.85 21.83
N SER A 20 -0.26 11.74 21.58
CA SER A 20 1.06 11.34 21.11
C SER A 20 1.95 10.87 22.25
N GLU A 21 2.55 9.70 22.07
CA GLU A 21 3.58 9.14 22.93
C GLU A 21 5.01 9.43 22.40
N GLY A 22 5.10 10.22 21.32
CA GLY A 22 6.36 10.62 20.70
C GLY A 22 6.78 9.77 19.50
N PRO A 23 7.99 10.00 18.95
CA PRO A 23 8.48 9.30 17.77
C PRO A 23 8.80 7.84 18.08
N LEU A 24 8.64 6.98 17.06
CA LEU A 24 9.08 5.60 17.17
C LEU A 24 10.62 5.51 17.30
N PRO A 25 11.15 4.55 18.08
CA PRO A 25 12.58 4.25 18.06
C PRO A 25 13.06 3.91 16.65
N ALA A 26 14.28 4.31 16.29
CA ALA A 26 14.82 4.13 14.93
C ALA A 26 14.76 2.68 14.41
N GLY A 27 14.96 1.70 15.29
CA GLY A 27 14.91 0.27 14.97
C GLY A 27 13.53 -0.39 15.11
N ALA A 28 12.49 0.36 15.52
CA ALA A 28 11.13 -0.16 15.55
C ALA A 28 10.69 -0.58 14.15
N ARG A 29 10.08 -1.76 14.02
CA ARG A 29 9.58 -2.27 12.74
C ARG A 29 8.22 -1.66 12.43
N VAL A 30 8.07 -1.12 11.22
CA VAL A 30 6.80 -0.65 10.66
C VAL A 30 6.48 -1.46 9.42
N GLU A 31 5.22 -1.87 9.26
CA GLU A 31 4.77 -2.53 8.04
C GLU A 31 4.42 -1.47 7.00
N LEU A 32 5.02 -1.59 5.81
CA LEU A 32 4.71 -0.78 4.65
C LEU A 32 4.05 -1.64 3.57
N THR A 33 3.05 -1.07 2.90
CA THR A 33 2.39 -1.68 1.73
C THR A 33 2.71 -0.87 0.50
N PHE A 34 3.34 -1.52 -0.48
CA PHE A 34 3.68 -0.96 -1.78
C PHE A 34 2.61 -1.38 -2.79
N ALA A 35 1.78 -0.45 -3.21
CA ALA A 35 0.82 -0.63 -4.30
C ALA A 35 1.54 -0.42 -5.64
N VAL A 36 1.75 -1.50 -6.38
CA VAL A 36 2.43 -1.53 -7.67
C VAL A 36 1.40 -1.33 -8.78
N ARG A 37 1.75 -0.57 -9.81
CA ARG A 37 0.85 -0.27 -10.94
C ARG A 37 0.39 -1.55 -11.63
N GLN A 38 -0.90 -1.82 -11.54
CA GLN A 38 -1.56 -2.91 -12.26
C GLN A 38 -1.64 -2.63 -13.77
N SER A 39 -1.70 -3.68 -14.57
CA SER A 39 -1.82 -3.59 -16.04
C SER A 39 -3.27 -3.81 -16.50
N ASN A 40 -3.60 -3.40 -17.73
CA ASN A 40 -4.87 -3.73 -18.42
C ASN A 40 -6.16 -3.42 -17.62
N LEU A 41 -6.17 -2.36 -16.80
CA LEU A 41 -7.37 -2.01 -16.02
C LEU A 41 -8.55 -1.62 -16.92
N ASP A 42 -8.28 -1.05 -18.08
CA ASP A 42 -9.24 -0.78 -19.15
C ASP A 42 -9.93 -2.07 -19.64
N LYS A 43 -9.15 -3.15 -19.81
CA LYS A 43 -9.71 -4.46 -20.23
C LYS A 43 -10.48 -5.14 -19.11
N LEU A 44 -10.03 -4.99 -17.86
CA LEU A 44 -10.78 -5.49 -16.71
C LEU A 44 -12.13 -4.77 -16.59
N GLU A 45 -12.15 -3.45 -16.76
CA GLU A 45 -13.37 -2.63 -16.76
C GLU A 45 -14.30 -3.01 -17.92
N GLN A 46 -13.75 -3.19 -19.13
CA GLN A 46 -14.53 -3.69 -20.26
C GLN A 46 -15.16 -5.05 -19.95
N ALA A 47 -14.38 -6.02 -19.45
CA ALA A 47 -14.88 -7.34 -19.10
C ALA A 47 -15.96 -7.26 -18.00
N PHE A 48 -15.80 -6.38 -17.02
CA PHE A 48 -16.81 -6.13 -15.98
C PHE A 48 -18.14 -5.69 -16.59
N HIS A 49 -18.13 -4.72 -17.51
CA HIS A 49 -19.36 -4.28 -18.17
C HIS A 49 -20.00 -5.39 -19.02
N GLU A 50 -19.20 -6.11 -19.80
CA GLU A 50 -19.68 -7.19 -20.68
C GLU A 50 -20.33 -8.36 -19.94
N VAL A 51 -19.86 -8.69 -18.72
CA VAL A 51 -20.45 -9.78 -17.92
C VAL A 51 -21.61 -9.33 -17.04
N SER A 52 -21.79 -8.02 -16.88
CA SER A 52 -22.86 -7.42 -16.08
C SER A 52 -24.04 -6.90 -16.91
N ASP A 53 -23.89 -6.77 -18.22
CA ASP A 53 -24.97 -6.38 -19.14
C ASP A 53 -25.85 -7.60 -19.48
N PRO A 54 -27.15 -7.61 -19.13
CA PRO A 54 -28.06 -8.73 -19.42
C PRO A 54 -28.33 -8.95 -20.92
N GLU A 55 -28.09 -7.95 -21.77
CA GLU A 55 -28.25 -8.08 -23.24
C GLU A 55 -26.97 -8.59 -23.92
N HIS A 56 -25.85 -8.61 -23.20
CA HIS A 56 -24.56 -9.00 -23.75
C HIS A 56 -24.37 -10.54 -23.75
N PRO A 57 -23.78 -11.15 -24.81
CA PRO A 57 -23.56 -12.60 -24.86
C PRO A 57 -22.69 -13.18 -23.74
N SER A 58 -21.93 -12.32 -23.04
CA SER A 58 -21.07 -12.70 -21.92
C SER A 58 -21.73 -12.55 -20.55
N TYR A 59 -23.02 -12.17 -20.49
CA TYR A 59 -23.73 -11.99 -19.22
C TYR A 59 -23.56 -13.19 -18.26
N GLY A 60 -23.16 -12.91 -17.02
CA GLY A 60 -22.92 -13.91 -15.98
C GLY A 60 -21.64 -14.74 -16.15
N ARG A 61 -20.85 -14.53 -17.22
CA ARG A 61 -19.59 -15.27 -17.48
C ARG A 61 -18.40 -14.56 -16.86
N HIS A 62 -18.41 -14.44 -15.53
CA HIS A 62 -17.35 -13.75 -14.77
C HIS A 62 -15.97 -14.40 -14.94
N LEU A 63 -14.93 -13.56 -14.90
CA LEU A 63 -13.55 -14.00 -14.82
C LEU A 63 -13.27 -14.70 -13.49
N SER A 64 -12.49 -15.77 -13.51
CA SER A 64 -11.97 -16.39 -12.30
C SER A 64 -10.92 -15.49 -11.62
N PHE A 65 -10.65 -15.76 -10.34
CA PHE A 65 -9.60 -15.06 -9.60
C PHE A 65 -8.23 -15.13 -10.31
N GLU A 66 -7.87 -16.29 -10.85
CA GLU A 66 -6.63 -16.49 -11.61
C GLU A 66 -6.61 -15.67 -12.91
N GLN A 67 -7.74 -15.58 -13.60
CA GLN A 67 -7.87 -14.78 -14.83
C GLN A 67 -7.71 -13.29 -14.54
N VAL A 68 -8.33 -12.79 -13.46
CA VAL A 68 -8.16 -11.39 -13.03
C VAL A 68 -6.71 -11.12 -12.68
N ASN A 69 -6.08 -11.99 -11.87
CA ASN A 69 -4.68 -11.85 -11.48
C ASN A 69 -3.73 -11.81 -12.68
N ALA A 70 -3.92 -12.71 -13.65
CA ALA A 70 -3.12 -12.74 -14.86
C ALA A 70 -3.33 -11.49 -15.72
N LEU A 71 -4.57 -10.99 -15.81
CA LEU A 71 -4.90 -9.80 -16.59
C LEU A 71 -4.28 -8.53 -16.00
N THR A 72 -4.32 -8.40 -14.67
CA THR A 72 -3.94 -7.17 -13.96
C THR A 72 -2.53 -7.14 -13.40
N ALA A 73 -1.76 -8.22 -13.55
CA ALA A 73 -0.39 -8.31 -13.04
C ALA A 73 0.46 -7.08 -13.45
N PRO A 74 1.19 -6.47 -12.51
CA PRO A 74 2.14 -5.41 -12.83
C PRO A 74 3.21 -5.89 -13.81
N ARG A 75 3.84 -4.93 -14.49
CA ARG A 75 4.97 -5.23 -15.38
C ARG A 75 6.16 -5.72 -14.56
N SER A 76 6.92 -6.67 -15.10
CA SER A 76 8.08 -7.24 -14.39
C SER A 76 9.13 -6.19 -14.03
N GLU A 77 9.25 -5.13 -14.83
CA GLU A 77 10.12 -3.98 -14.54
C GLU A 77 9.69 -3.19 -13.30
N ASP A 78 8.38 -2.95 -13.12
CA ASP A 78 7.85 -2.23 -11.96
C ASP A 78 8.07 -3.05 -10.68
N ILE A 79 7.87 -4.36 -10.76
CA ILE A 79 8.18 -5.30 -9.66
C ILE A 79 9.68 -5.30 -9.33
N ALA A 80 10.55 -5.22 -10.34
CA ALA A 80 11.99 -5.16 -10.12
C ALA A 80 12.42 -3.90 -9.36
N VAL A 81 11.80 -2.75 -9.66
CA VAL A 81 12.03 -1.49 -8.92
C VAL A 81 11.62 -1.64 -7.45
N VAL A 82 10.44 -2.19 -7.17
CA VAL A 82 10.00 -2.43 -5.79
C VAL A 82 10.93 -3.39 -5.06
N ASN A 83 11.39 -4.46 -5.72
CA ASN A 83 12.36 -5.39 -5.14
C ASN A 83 13.69 -4.72 -4.79
N ALA A 84 14.15 -3.76 -5.59
CA ALA A 84 15.35 -2.99 -5.28
C ALA A 84 15.12 -2.10 -4.05
N ALA A 85 14.01 -1.37 -4.00
CA ALA A 85 13.65 -0.53 -2.86
C ALA A 85 13.56 -1.32 -1.54
N LEU A 86 12.95 -2.51 -1.57
CA LEU A 86 12.88 -3.38 -0.38
C LEU A 86 14.25 -3.78 0.19
N ARG A 87 15.25 -3.98 -0.68
CA ARG A 87 16.62 -4.29 -0.24
C ARG A 87 17.28 -3.08 0.42
N GLU A 88 17.09 -1.89 -0.16
CA GLU A 88 17.62 -0.65 0.40
C GLU A 88 16.97 -0.28 1.75
N LEU A 89 15.72 -0.71 1.96
CA LEU A 89 14.96 -0.48 3.18
C LEU A 89 15.24 -1.48 4.32
N ASP A 90 16.12 -2.47 4.11
CA ASP A 90 16.36 -3.56 5.08
C ASP A 90 15.05 -4.29 5.46
N ALA A 91 14.27 -4.60 4.43
CA ALA A 91 12.94 -5.17 4.57
C ALA A 91 12.98 -6.65 4.99
N THR A 92 12.08 -7.04 5.89
CA THR A 92 11.82 -8.44 6.25
C THR A 92 10.33 -8.76 6.14
N SER A 93 9.97 -10.01 6.38
CA SER A 93 8.56 -10.44 6.44
C SER A 93 7.80 -10.10 5.15
N VAL A 94 8.50 -10.16 4.00
CA VAL A 94 7.96 -9.74 2.70
C VAL A 94 6.86 -10.69 2.24
N ARG A 95 5.67 -10.16 2.00
CA ARG A 95 4.48 -10.87 1.51
C ARG A 95 3.95 -10.18 0.26
N ARG A 96 3.27 -10.94 -0.61
CA ARG A 96 2.72 -10.41 -1.87
C ARG A 96 1.34 -10.99 -2.14
N THR A 97 0.50 -10.20 -2.79
CA THR A 97 -0.70 -10.73 -3.46
C THR A 97 -0.32 -11.65 -4.63
N PRO A 98 -1.21 -12.54 -5.08
CA PRO A 98 -0.88 -13.51 -6.14
C PRO A 98 -0.41 -12.90 -7.46
N ASN A 99 -0.97 -11.76 -7.86
CA ASN A 99 -0.54 -11.01 -9.05
C ASN A 99 0.63 -10.03 -8.75
N GLY A 100 1.02 -9.85 -7.48
CA GLY A 100 2.13 -9.01 -7.06
C GLY A 100 1.86 -7.51 -7.05
N ASP A 101 0.60 -7.08 -7.18
CA ASP A 101 0.20 -5.67 -7.15
C ASP A 101 0.28 -5.02 -5.78
N PHE A 102 0.28 -5.81 -4.70
CA PHE A 102 0.58 -5.35 -3.36
C PHE A 102 1.73 -6.15 -2.80
N VAL A 103 2.77 -5.42 -2.37
CA VAL A 103 3.91 -5.99 -1.65
C VAL A 103 3.93 -5.39 -0.26
N LEU A 104 3.83 -6.25 0.76
CA LEU A 104 3.84 -5.86 2.16
C LEU A 104 5.19 -6.27 2.75
N ALA A 105 5.81 -5.39 3.53
CA ALA A 105 7.06 -5.70 4.20
C ALA A 105 7.25 -4.89 5.47
N GLU A 106 7.93 -5.49 6.44
CA GLU A 106 8.39 -4.76 7.63
C GLU A 106 9.73 -4.10 7.33
N VAL A 107 9.92 -2.87 7.79
CA VAL A 107 11.18 -2.12 7.67
C VAL A 107 11.47 -1.36 8.97
N PRO A 108 12.73 -0.99 9.27
CA PRO A 108 13.02 -0.10 10.39
C PRO A 108 12.40 1.28 10.14
N ALA A 109 11.80 1.89 11.16
CA ALA A 109 11.20 3.22 11.07
C ALA A 109 12.18 4.25 10.49
N ALA A 110 13.43 4.24 10.93
CA ALA A 110 14.45 5.15 10.42
C ALA A 110 14.79 4.92 8.94
N ALA A 111 14.67 3.70 8.42
CA ALA A 111 14.87 3.44 6.99
C ALA A 111 13.72 4.02 6.16
N ALA A 112 12.48 3.82 6.61
CA ALA A 112 11.29 4.40 5.99
C ALA A 112 11.30 5.94 6.01
N GLU A 113 11.63 6.56 7.15
CA GLU A 113 11.72 8.03 7.29
C GLU A 113 12.78 8.63 6.36
N ARG A 114 13.93 7.95 6.18
CA ARG A 114 14.95 8.38 5.21
C ARG A 114 14.47 8.29 3.77
N ALA A 115 13.74 7.24 3.43
CA ALA A 115 13.31 6.98 2.06
C ALA A 115 12.12 7.86 1.62
N PHE A 116 11.15 8.08 2.51
CA PHE A 116 9.88 8.74 2.17
C PHE A 116 9.70 10.12 2.82
N GLY A 117 10.58 10.48 3.76
CA GLY A 117 10.46 11.70 4.55
C GLY A 117 9.39 11.61 5.65
N GLY A 118 9.43 12.58 6.57
CA GLY A 118 8.53 12.62 7.72
C GLY A 118 9.05 11.85 8.94
N ARG A 119 8.15 11.61 9.90
CA ARG A 119 8.42 10.85 11.13
C ARG A 119 7.25 9.96 11.50
N PHE A 120 7.53 8.75 11.97
CA PHE A 120 6.53 7.89 12.57
C PHE A 120 6.35 8.26 14.04
N LEU A 121 5.09 8.50 14.44
CA LEU A 121 4.71 8.79 15.81
C LEU A 121 3.88 7.64 16.36
N ARG A 122 4.06 7.33 17.64
CA ARG A 122 3.14 6.46 18.37
C ARG A 122 2.01 7.31 18.93
N LEU A 123 0.78 6.94 18.61
CA LEU A 123 -0.43 7.56 19.13
C LEU A 123 -1.24 6.54 19.92
N ARG A 124 -1.85 6.98 21.02
CA ARG A 124 -2.75 6.18 21.86
C ARG A 124 -4.11 6.88 21.89
N HIS A 125 -5.18 6.15 21.58
CA HIS A 125 -6.53 6.65 21.75
C HIS A 125 -6.95 6.52 23.22
N GLU A 126 -7.53 7.57 23.79
CA GLU A 126 -8.22 7.50 25.06
C GLU A 126 -9.58 6.84 24.83
N CYS A 127 -9.69 5.57 25.18
CA CYS A 127 -11.00 4.92 25.32
C CYS A 127 -11.73 5.42 26.57
#